data_AF-A0A242DH60-F1
#
_entry.id   AF-A0A242DH60-F1
#
_cell.length_a   1.000
_cell.length_b   1.000
_cell.length_c   1.000
_cell.angle_alpha   90.00
_cell.angle_beta   90.00
_cell.angle_gamma   90.00
#
_symmetry.space_group_name_H-M   'P 1'
#
loop_
_entity.id
_entity.type
_entity.pdbx_description
1 polymer ?
#
loop_
_entity_poly.entity_id
_entity_poly.type
_entity_poly.pdbx_seq_one_letter_code
_entity_poly.pdbx_strand_id
1 'polypeptide(L)' 'MNKKIELKRVELNNLKKELDTIKQLPYGGIPLAVEAKRVEKKYKQLEKELQDYEQTNDA' A
#
# COMPACT_ATOMS: atom_id res chain seq x y z
N MET A 1 -15.48 2.15 15.22
CA MET A 1 -14.43 1.98 14.20
C MET A 1 -13.98 3.37 13.76
N ASN A 2 -12.69 3.66 13.78
CA ASN A 2 -12.17 5.01 13.46
C ASN A 2 -12.23 5.23 11.94
N LYS A 3 -13.07 6.16 11.48
CA LYS A 3 -13.25 6.48 10.04
C LYS A 3 -11.92 6.70 9.31
N LYS A 4 -10.90 7.25 10.00
CA LYS A 4 -9.57 7.46 9.42
C LYS A 4 -8.86 6.14 9.10
N ILE A 5 -9.07 5.10 9.90
CA ILE A 5 -8.44 3.78 9.74
C ILE A 5 -9.12 2.97 8.64
N GLU A 6 -10.44 3.08 8.52
CA GLU A 6 -11.17 2.54 7.36
C GLU A 6 -10.64 3.12 6.05
N LEU A 7 -10.44 4.44 5.98
CA LEU A 7 -9.87 5.09 4.81
C LEU A 7 -8.45 4.59 4.50
N LYS A 8 -7.60 4.44 5.52
CA LYS A 8 -6.24 3.88 5.35
C LYS A 8 -6.26 2.42 4.86
N ARG A 9 -7.19 1.59 5.33
CA ARG A 9 -7.38 0.22 4.85
C ARG A 9 -7.82 0.17 3.38
N VAL A 10 -8.72 1.07 2.99
CA VAL A 10 -9.15 1.23 1.58
C VAL A 10 -7.96 1.65 0.71
N GLU A 11 -7.17 2.62 1.17
CA GLU A 11 -5.97 3.09 0.47
C GLU A 11 -4.93 1.98 0.31
N LEU A 12 -4.68 1.19 1.36
CA LEU A 12 -3.77 0.05 1.31
C LEU A 12 -4.21 -1.01 0.29
N ASN A 13 -5.51 -1.31 0.24
CA ASN A 13 -6.07 -2.23 -0.75
C ASN A 13 -5.93 -1.72 -2.20
N ASN A 14 -6.05 -0.41 -2.40
CA ASN A 14 -5.85 0.21 -3.72
C ASN A 14 -4.38 0.12 -4.15
N LEU A 15 -3.44 0.44 -3.25
CA LEU A 15 -1.99 0.32 -3.52
C LEU A 15 -1.59 -1.11 -3.85
N LYS A 16 -2.19 -2.11 -3.18
CA LYS A 16 -1.96 -3.54 -3.48
C LYS A 16 -2.39 -3.89 -4.91
N LYS A 17 -3.58 -3.46 -5.34
CA LYS A 17 -4.07 -3.67 -6.71
C LYS A 17 -3.19 -2.99 -7.75
N GLU A 18 -2.70 -1.79 -7.43
CA GLU A 18 -1.80 -1.03 -8.30
C GLU A 18 -0.46 -1.76 -8.48
N LEU A 19 0.13 -2.27 -7.40
CA LEU A 19 1.34 -3.11 -7.47
C LEU A 19 1.14 -4.36 -8.31
N ASP A 20 0.02 -5.07 -8.12
CA ASP A 20 -0.27 -6.29 -8.87
C ASP A 20 -0.48 -5.97 -10.36
N THR A 21 -1.11 -4.84 -10.69
CA THR A 21 -1.26 -4.36 -12.07
C THR A 21 0.10 -4.04 -12.68
N ILE A 22 0.96 -3.32 -11.96
CA ILE A 22 2.32 -2.98 -12.43
C ILE A 22 3.15 -4.24 -12.70
N LYS A 23 3.01 -5.29 -11.87
CA LYS A 23 3.70 -6.58 -12.06
C LYS A 23 3.21 -7.36 -13.30
N GLN A 24 1.96 -7.17 -13.70
CA GLN A 24 1.37 -7.88 -14.84
C GLN A 24 1.63 -7.19 -16.19
N LEU A 25 2.09 -5.94 -16.19
CA LEU A 25 2.39 -5.23 -17.43
C LEU A 25 3.61 -5.87 -18.13
N PRO A 26 3.54 -6.12 -19.45
CA PRO A 26 4.67 -6.64 -20.19
C PRO A 26 5.83 -5.64 -20.04
N TYR A 27 6.99 -6.14 -19.58
CA TYR A 27 8.17 -5.38 -19.16
C TYR A 27 8.86 -4.62 -20.31
N GLY A 28 8.13 -3.77 -21.02
CA GLY A 28 8.61 -2.81 -22.01
C GLY A 28 9.30 -1.64 -21.34
N GLY A 29 10.42 -1.91 -20.66
CA GLY A 29 11.51 -0.99 -20.44
C GLY A 29 11.24 0.25 -19.58
N ILE A 30 11.46 0.10 -18.26
CA ILE A 30 12.16 1.07 -17.37
C ILE A 30 11.35 2.07 -16.50
N PRO A 31 10.18 2.69 -16.84
CA PRO A 31 9.44 3.50 -15.87
C PRO A 31 8.64 2.68 -14.84
N LEU A 32 8.31 1.41 -15.14
CA LEU A 32 7.53 0.54 -14.27
C LEU A 32 8.24 0.16 -12.96
N ALA A 33 9.57 0.06 -12.96
CA ALA A 33 10.32 -0.32 -11.76
C ALA A 33 10.41 0.80 -10.72
N VAL A 34 10.47 2.06 -11.16
CA VAL A 34 10.51 3.23 -10.26
C VAL A 34 9.14 3.44 -9.64
N GLU A 35 8.07 3.36 -10.44
CA GLU A 35 6.72 3.49 -9.93
C GLU A 35 6.35 2.30 -9.02
N ALA A 36 6.73 1.07 -9.37
CA ALA A 36 6.60 -0.09 -8.48
C ALA A 36 7.25 0.15 -7.12
N LYS A 37 8.52 0.62 -7.10
CA LYS A 37 9.23 0.93 -5.85
C LYS A 37 8.55 2.03 -5.04
N ARG A 38 8.00 3.04 -5.70
CA ARG A 38 7.28 4.13 -5.04
C ARG A 38 6.00 3.64 -4.38
N VAL A 39 5.20 2.85 -5.11
CA VAL A 39 3.96 2.27 -4.60
C VAL A 39 4.26 1.26 -3.48
N GLU A 40 5.32 0.46 -3.60
CA GLU A 40 5.75 -0.49 -2.56
C GLU A 40 6.19 0.21 -1.28
N LYS A 41 6.93 1.33 -1.39
CA LYS A 41 7.32 2.14 -0.23
C LYS A 41 6.10 2.70 0.50
N LYS A 42 5.12 3.23 -0.24
CA LYS A 42 3.87 3.74 0.34
C LYS A 42 3.06 2.63 1.01
N TYR A 43 2.96 1.48 0.36
CA TYR A 43 2.27 0.31 0.90
C TYR A 43 2.87 -0.09 2.26
N LYS A 44 4.20 -0.24 2.34
CA LYS A 44 4.90 -0.61 3.59
C LYS A 44 4.73 0.42 4.70
N GLN A 45 4.70 1.71 4.36
CA GLN A 45 4.45 2.77 5.34
C GLN A 45 3.03 2.70 5.91
N LEU A 46 2.02 2.58 5.04
CA LEU A 46 0.62 2.46 5.46
C LEU A 46 0.34 1.17 6.24
N GLU A 47 0.95 0.06 5.85
CA GLU A 47 0.85 -1.22 6.57
C GLU A 47 1.37 -1.10 8.00
N LYS A 48 2.54 -0.47 8.18
CA LYS A 48 3.10 -0.21 9.49
C LYS A 48 2.22 0.71 10.33
N GLU A 49 1.73 1.82 9.76
CA GLU A 49 0.85 2.74 10.48
C GLU A 49 -0.47 2.08 10.94
N LEU A 50 -1.00 1.15 10.16
CA LEU A 50 -2.18 0.37 10.53
C LEU A 50 -1.86 -0.62 11.64
N GLN A 51 -0.72 -1.32 11.56
CA GLN A 51 -0.28 -2.27 12.57
C GLN A 51 0.00 -1.58 13.91
N ASP A 52 0.70 -0.44 13.89
CA ASP A 52 0.95 0.37 15.08
C ASP A 52 -0.39 0.85 15.68
N TYR A 53 -1.35 1.29 14.85
CA TYR A 53 -2.67 1.69 15.32
C TYR A 53 -3.45 0.54 15.98
N GLU A 54 -3.43 -0.65 15.39
CA GLU A 54 -4.08 -1.85 15.94
C GLU A 54 -3.45 -2.23 17.29
N GLN A 55 -2.12 -2.28 17.37
CA GLN A 55 -1.40 -2.55 18.61
C GLN A 55 -1.65 -1.51 19.72
N THR A 56 -1.85 -0.25 19.36
CA THR A 56 -2.12 0.83 20.35
C THR A 56 -3.59 0.89 20.78
N ASN A 57 -4.53 0.29 20.03
CA ASN A 57 -5.94 0.22 20.42
C ASN A 57 -6.36 -1.12 21.03
N ASP A 58 -5.57 -2.18 20.84
CA ASP A 58 -5.74 -3.48 21.50
C ASP A 58 -5.00 -3.57 22.87
N ALA A 59 -4.29 -2.50 23.28
CA ALA A 59 -3.65 -2.34 24.60
C ALA A 59 -4.49 -1.45 25.53
#